data_AF-A0A7W4TR50-F1
#
_entry.id   AF-A0A7W4TR50-F1
#
_cell.length_a   1.000
_cell.length_b   1.000
_cell.length_c   1.000
_cell.angle_alpha   90.00
_cell.angle_beta   90.00
_cell.angle_gamma   90.00
#
_symmetry.space_group_name_H-M   'P 1'
#
loop_
_entity.id
_entity.type
_entity.pdbx_description
1 polymer ?
#
loop_
_entity_poly.entity_id
_entity_poly.type
_entity_poly.pdbx_seq_one_letter_code
_entity_poly.pdbx_strand_id
1 'polypeptide(L)'
;MSGAVRPAELARAGWGTLLLLAPRRVLGVLDGSAPDERAVLVARVLGGRHLLQAVVTLAVPSPATSRAGAVVDLLHAASSGVLVRLDPSRVRSIVVDAVLATGWAVLSLRDADPGR
;
A
#
# COMPACT_ATOMS: atom_id res chain seq x y z
N MET A 1 14.98 -1.88 22.24
CA MET A 1 14.47 -2.38 20.94
C MET A 1 13.36 -3.38 21.23
N SER A 2 12.13 -2.93 21.46
CA SER A 2 11.00 -3.87 21.59
C SER A 2 10.67 -4.39 20.20
N GLY A 3 11.22 -5.56 19.87
CA GLY A 3 11.00 -6.28 18.62
C GLY A 3 9.60 -6.87 18.54
N ALA A 4 8.57 -6.03 18.70
CA ALA A 4 7.24 -6.41 18.29
C ALA A 4 7.26 -6.47 16.76
N VAL A 5 7.11 -7.67 16.21
CA VAL A 5 6.77 -7.86 14.80
C VAL A 5 5.60 -6.93 14.52
N ARG A 6 5.79 -5.94 13.64
CA ARG A 6 4.70 -5.06 13.20
C ARG A 6 3.96 -5.80 12.09
N PRO A 7 2.83 -6.47 12.37
CA PRO A 7 2.19 -7.33 11.38
C PRO A 7 1.73 -6.52 10.16
N ALA A 8 1.44 -5.24 10.37
CA ALA A 8 1.17 -4.26 9.32
C ALA A 8 2.32 -4.11 8.32
N GLU A 9 3.56 -3.98 8.81
CA GLU A 9 4.73 -3.81 7.95
C GLU A 9 5.11 -5.11 7.24
N LEU A 10 4.92 -6.26 7.88
CA LEU A 10 5.08 -7.55 7.21
C LEU A 10 4.04 -7.76 6.11
N ALA A 11 2.76 -7.44 6.38
CA ALA A 11 1.70 -7.50 5.39
C ALA A 11 1.97 -6.54 4.22
N ARG A 12 2.39 -5.30 4.53
CA ARG A 12 2.78 -4.30 3.53
C ARG A 12 3.97 -4.78 2.69
N ALA A 13 4.99 -5.36 3.30
CA ALA A 13 6.14 -5.90 2.60
C ALA A 13 5.77 -7.10 1.71
N GLY A 14 4.91 -8.00 2.21
CA GLY A 14 4.40 -9.14 1.43
C GLY A 14 3.59 -8.67 0.22
N TRP A 15 2.65 -7.75 0.42
CA TRP A 15 1.87 -7.16 -0.66
C TRP A 15 2.75 -6.44 -1.69
N GLY A 16 3.69 -5.61 -1.21
CA GLY A 16 4.63 -4.90 -2.07
C GLY A 16 5.48 -5.85 -2.92
N THR A 17 5.93 -6.96 -2.34
CA THR A 17 6.68 -8.00 -3.04
C THR A 17 5.84 -8.67 -4.12
N LEU A 18 4.58 -9.00 -3.84
CA LEU A 18 3.67 -9.59 -4.82
C LEU A 18 3.43 -8.65 -6.01
N LEU A 19 3.20 -7.35 -5.75
CA LEU A 19 3.03 -6.36 -6.80
C LEU A 19 4.30 -6.12 -7.62
N LEU A 20 5.48 -6.20 -6.99
CA LEU A 20 6.76 -6.00 -7.67
C LEU A 20 7.13 -7.20 -8.56
N LEU A 21 6.99 -8.42 -8.03
CA LEU A 21 7.48 -9.65 -8.67
C LEU A 21 6.42 -10.34 -9.53
N ALA A 22 5.15 -10.23 -9.19
CA ALA A 22 4.04 -10.92 -9.87
C ALA A 22 2.86 -9.99 -10.26
N PRO A 23 3.11 -8.77 -10.79
CA PRO A 23 2.05 -7.78 -11.06
C PRO A 23 0.97 -8.32 -12.00
N ARG A 24 1.35 -9.02 -13.07
CA ARG A 24 0.39 -9.54 -14.06
C ARG A 24 -0.58 -10.57 -13.47
N ARG A 25 -0.10 -11.41 -12.53
CA ARG A 25 -0.95 -12.41 -11.86
C ARG A 25 -1.92 -11.72 -10.90
N VAL A 26 -1.43 -10.79 -10.10
CA VAL A 26 -2.26 -10.03 -9.15
C VAL A 26 -3.35 -9.27 -9.89
N LEU A 27 -2.99 -8.47 -10.90
CA LEU A 27 -3.95 -7.71 -11.69
C LEU A 27 -4.91 -8.60 -12.48
N GLY A 28 -4.45 -9.72 -13.05
CA GLY A 28 -5.33 -10.68 -13.72
C GLY A 28 -6.38 -11.28 -12.79
N VAL A 29 -5.98 -11.63 -11.56
CA VAL A 29 -6.91 -12.09 -10.51
C VAL A 29 -7.87 -10.97 -10.09
N LEU A 30 -7.37 -9.73 -9.98
CA LEU A 30 -8.09 -8.57 -9.48
C LEU A 30 -8.90 -7.79 -10.52
N ASP A 31 -8.72 -7.94 -11.83
CA ASP A 31 -9.55 -7.26 -12.82
C ASP A 31 -10.16 -8.23 -13.84
N GLY A 32 -9.79 -9.52 -13.78
CA GLY A 32 -10.37 -10.56 -14.64
C GLY A 32 -9.96 -10.43 -16.11
N SER A 33 -9.00 -9.55 -16.41
CA SER A 33 -8.50 -9.26 -17.75
C SER A 33 -6.97 -9.22 -17.76
N ALA A 34 -6.38 -9.41 -18.95
CA ALA A 34 -4.94 -9.29 -19.10
C ALA A 34 -4.52 -7.82 -18.91
N PRO A 35 -3.65 -7.50 -17.93
CA PRO A 35 -3.22 -6.12 -17.72
C PRO A 35 -2.29 -5.66 -18.83
N ASP A 36 -2.46 -4.41 -19.26
CA ASP A 36 -1.51 -3.73 -20.15
C ASP A 36 -0.20 -3.37 -19.43
N GLU A 37 0.81 -2.99 -20.21
CA GLU A 37 2.14 -2.63 -19.68
C GLU A 37 2.09 -1.45 -18.72
N ARG A 38 1.17 -0.50 -18.93
CA ARG A 38 1.00 0.66 -18.06
C ARG A 38 0.55 0.24 -16.67
N ALA A 39 -0.43 -0.65 -16.56
CA ALA A 39 -0.89 -1.14 -15.27
C ALA A 39 0.17 -2.01 -14.57
N VAL A 40 0.94 -2.79 -15.33
CA VAL A 40 2.08 -3.53 -14.78
C VAL A 40 3.12 -2.58 -14.18
N LEU A 41 3.45 -1.49 -14.87
CA LEU A 41 4.37 -0.48 -14.38
C LEU A 41 3.85 0.19 -13.09
N VAL A 42 2.58 0.60 -13.10
CA VAL A 42 1.92 1.20 -11.92
C VAL A 42 1.96 0.23 -10.73
N ALA A 43 1.61 -1.04 -10.93
CA ALA A 43 1.67 -2.06 -9.89
C ALA A 43 3.08 -2.23 -9.33
N ARG A 44 4.13 -2.23 -10.17
CA ARG A 44 5.52 -2.31 -9.70
C ARG A 44 5.94 -1.09 -8.89
N VAL A 45 5.54 0.11 -9.32
CA VAL A 45 5.81 1.36 -8.58
C VAL A 45 5.14 1.34 -7.21
N LEU A 46 3.87 0.90 -7.15
CA LEU A 46 3.16 0.70 -5.89
C LEU A 46 3.87 -0.33 -5.01
N GLY A 47 4.28 -1.46 -5.59
CA GLY A 47 5.04 -2.50 -4.89
C GLY A 47 6.34 -1.97 -4.27
N GLY A 48 7.11 -1.20 -5.04
CA GLY A 48 8.31 -0.53 -4.57
C GLY A 48 8.03 0.48 -3.45
N ARG A 49 6.95 1.27 -3.55
CA ARG A 49 6.53 2.21 -2.51
C ARG A 49 6.21 1.49 -1.19
N HIS A 50 5.47 0.39 -1.23
CA HIS A 50 5.15 -0.39 -0.02
C HIS A 50 6.40 -0.95 0.65
N LEU A 51 7.34 -1.48 -0.14
CA LEU A 51 8.61 -1.99 0.38
C LEU A 51 9.46 -0.88 0.98
N LEU A 52 9.59 0.26 0.31
CA LEU A 52 10.32 1.42 0.83
C LEU A 52 9.71 1.91 2.14
N GLN A 53 8.38 2.04 2.20
CA GLN A 53 7.68 2.50 3.40
C GLN A 53 7.85 1.50 4.56
N ALA A 54 7.81 0.20 4.29
CA ALA A 54 8.08 -0.83 5.29
C ALA A 54 9.53 -0.76 5.81
N VAL A 55 10.51 -0.63 4.90
CA VAL A 55 11.93 -0.50 5.26
C VAL A 55 12.16 0.76 6.11
N VAL A 56 11.65 1.92 5.69
CA VAL A 56 11.81 3.19 6.42
C VAL A 56 11.17 3.11 7.80
N THR A 57 9.97 2.54 7.91
CA THR A 57 9.25 2.43 9.20
C THR A 57 9.96 1.47 10.16
N LEU A 58 10.53 0.38 9.64
CA LEU A 58 11.30 -0.58 10.45
C LEU A 58 12.70 -0.05 10.83
N ALA A 59 13.36 0.69 9.93
CA ALA A 59 14.70 1.23 10.16
C ALA A 59 14.70 2.47 11.08
N VAL A 60 13.66 3.31 10.99
CA VAL A 60 13.50 4.54 11.77
C VAL A 60 12.16 4.55 12.49
N PRO A 61 11.99 3.70 13.52
CA PRO A 61 10.73 3.57 14.24
C PRO A 61 10.48 4.84 15.08
N SER A 62 9.63 5.74 14.59
CA SER A 62 9.21 6.93 15.33
C SER A 62 7.75 7.29 15.06
N PRO A 63 7.04 7.94 16.00
CA PRO A 63 5.68 8.44 15.77
C PRO A 63 5.59 9.42 14.59
N ALA A 64 6.65 10.19 14.33
CA ALA A 64 6.71 11.10 13.19
C ALA A 64 6.73 10.33 11.86
N THR A 65 7.57 9.30 11.75
CA THR A 65 7.65 8.41 10.57
C THR A 65 6.30 7.74 10.31
N SER A 66 5.65 7.20 11.34
CA SER A 66 4.35 6.54 11.24
C SER A 66 3.23 7.51 10.80
N ARG A 67 3.18 8.73 11.36
CA ARG A 67 2.21 9.76 10.96
C ARG A 67 2.43 10.22 9.51
N ALA A 68 3.68 10.44 9.11
CA ALA A 68 4.01 10.81 7.74
C ALA A 68 3.56 9.72 6.75
N GLY A 69 3.87 8.45 7.03
CA GLY A 69 3.40 7.32 6.23
C GLY A 69 1.88 7.26 6.11
N ALA A 70 1.16 7.45 7.21
CA ALA A 70 -0.31 7.49 7.22
C ALA A 70 -0.88 8.61 6.35
N VAL A 71 -0.29 9.81 6.38
CA VAL A 71 -0.72 10.93 5.54
C VAL A 71 -0.56 10.58 4.06
N VAL A 72 0.58 10.01 3.66
CA VAL A 72 0.80 9.60 2.26
C VAL A 72 -0.21 8.51 1.85
N ASP A 73 -0.48 7.54 2.72
CA ASP A 73 -1.46 6.49 2.46
C ASP A 73 -2.90 7.03 2.29
N LEU A 74 -3.30 8.01 3.10
CA LEU A 74 -4.61 8.66 2.99
C LEU A 74 -4.74 9.51 1.72
N LEU A 75 -3.70 10.27 1.37
CA LEU A 75 -3.68 11.05 0.11
C LEU A 75 -3.78 10.14 -1.11
N HIS A 76 -3.06 9.01 -1.07
CA HIS A 76 -3.12 7.99 -2.11
C HIS A 76 -4.54 7.40 -2.23
N ALA A 77 -5.13 6.96 -1.12
CA ALA A 77 -6.49 6.44 -1.11
C ALA A 77 -7.53 7.44 -1.65
N ALA A 78 -7.39 8.73 -1.32
CA ALA A 78 -8.24 9.79 -1.85
C ALA A 78 -8.09 9.95 -3.37
N SER A 79 -6.86 9.91 -3.89
CA SER A 79 -6.58 9.99 -5.32
C SER A 79 -7.16 8.80 -6.11
N SER A 80 -7.18 7.61 -5.51
CA SER A 80 -7.81 6.42 -6.09
C SER A 80 -9.32 6.61 -6.33
N GLY A 81 -10.00 7.42 -5.52
CA GLY A 81 -11.42 7.77 -5.74
C GLY A 81 -11.64 8.58 -7.03
N VAL A 82 -10.66 9.36 -7.47
CA VAL A 82 -10.68 10.01 -8.78
C VAL A 82 -10.38 8.98 -9.87
N LEU A 83 -9.37 8.13 -9.65
CA LEU A 83 -8.95 7.11 -10.61
C LEU A 83 -10.06 6.12 -10.97
N VAL A 84 -10.89 5.71 -10.01
CA VAL A 84 -12.07 4.87 -10.23
C VAL A 84 -13.02 5.46 -11.28
N ARG A 85 -13.18 6.80 -11.30
CA ARG A 85 -14.03 7.48 -12.29
C ARG A 85 -13.39 7.58 -13.67
N LEU A 86 -12.06 7.65 -13.72
CA LEU A 86 -11.30 7.81 -14.96
C LEU A 86 -11.02 6.48 -15.67
N ASP A 87 -10.92 5.38 -14.92
CA ASP A 87 -10.66 4.06 -15.46
C ASP A 87 -11.55 2.99 -14.80
N PRO A 88 -12.83 2.90 -15.23
CA PRO A 88 -13.77 1.94 -14.67
C PRO A 88 -13.39 0.48 -14.97
N SER A 89 -12.50 0.23 -15.94
CA SER A 89 -12.07 -1.12 -16.29
C SER A 89 -11.19 -1.79 -15.22
N ARG A 90 -10.69 -1.00 -14.25
CA ARG A 90 -9.76 -1.43 -13.20
C ARG A 90 -10.26 -1.17 -11.78
N VAL A 91 -11.57 -1.00 -11.63
CA VAL A 91 -12.20 -0.60 -10.36
C VAL A 91 -11.77 -1.51 -9.22
N ARG A 92 -11.73 -2.82 -9.42
CA ARG A 92 -11.44 -3.77 -8.34
C ARG A 92 -9.98 -3.66 -7.89
N SER A 93 -9.01 -3.58 -8.80
CA SER A 93 -7.61 -3.29 -8.41
C SER A 93 -7.45 -1.95 -7.70
N ILE A 94 -8.10 -0.88 -8.20
CA ILE A 94 -8.01 0.46 -7.60
C ILE A 94 -8.62 0.48 -6.19
N VAL A 95 -9.77 -0.16 -6.00
CA VAL A 95 -10.46 -0.22 -4.71
C VAL A 95 -9.69 -1.06 -3.70
N VAL A 96 -9.17 -2.24 -4.10
CA VAL A 96 -8.35 -3.09 -3.21
C VAL A 96 -7.13 -2.32 -2.70
N ASP A 97 -6.44 -1.62 -3.60
CA ASP A 97 -5.28 -0.81 -3.24
C ASP A 97 -5.65 0.33 -2.29
N ALA A 98 -6.75 1.05 -2.54
CA ALA A 98 -7.23 2.12 -1.66
C ALA A 98 -7.65 1.62 -0.27
N VAL A 99 -8.28 0.45 -0.19
CA VAL A 99 -8.67 -0.19 1.07
C VAL A 99 -7.44 -0.59 1.87
N LEU A 100 -6.44 -1.20 1.22
CA LEU A 100 -5.18 -1.55 1.87
C LEU A 100 -4.43 -0.30 2.37
N ALA A 101 -4.35 0.74 1.55
CA ALA A 101 -3.75 2.02 1.92
C ALA A 101 -4.44 2.63 3.16
N THR A 102 -5.77 2.68 3.15
CA THR A 102 -6.55 3.16 4.31
C THR A 102 -6.31 2.32 5.55
N GLY A 103 -6.30 0.99 5.40
CA GLY A 103 -6.02 0.04 6.49
C GLY A 103 -4.65 0.27 7.12
N TRP A 104 -3.61 0.43 6.31
CA TRP A 104 -2.27 0.70 6.84
C TRP A 104 -2.15 2.10 7.45
N ALA A 105 -2.85 3.11 6.93
CA ALA A 105 -2.88 4.44 7.56
C ALA A 105 -3.44 4.37 8.98
N VAL A 106 -4.56 3.65 9.17
CA VAL A 106 -5.16 3.44 10.50
C VAL A 106 -4.20 2.74 11.45
N LEU A 107 -3.52 1.70 10.98
CA LEU A 107 -2.53 0.97 11.80
C LEU A 107 -1.31 1.84 12.14
N SER A 108 -0.81 2.61 11.17
CA SER A 108 0.32 3.52 11.39
C SER A 108 -0.01 4.62 12.38
N LEU A 109 -1.23 5.16 12.36
CA LEU A 109 -1.70 6.15 13.34
C LEU A 109 -1.83 5.55 14.75
N ARG A 110 -2.29 4.30 14.86
CA ARG A 110 -2.34 3.57 16.14
C ARG A 110 -0.94 3.36 16.72
N ASP A 111 0.03 3.00 15.88
CA ASP A 111 1.44 2.84 16.30
C ASP A 111 2.11 4.18 16.66
N ALA A 112 1.52 5.31 16.28
CA ALA A 112 2.03 6.64 16.55
C ALA A 112 1.44 7.31 17.80
N ASP A 113 0.44 6.69 18.44
CA ASP A 113 -0.22 7.20 19.64
C ASP A 113 0.53 6.72 20.90
N PRO A 114 1.25 7.60 21.61
CA PRO A 114 2.01 7.23 22.81
C PRO A 114 1.12 7.01 24.05
N GLY A 115 -0.20 7.17 23.95
CA GLY A 115 -1.16 6.99 25.04
C GLY A 115 -1.60 5.55 25.33
N ARG A 116 -1.00 4.55 24.66
CA ARG A 116 -1.17 3.11 24.90
C ARG A 116 0.18 2.45 25.17
#